data_AF-A0A844XKZ5-F1
#
_entry.id   AF-A0A844XKZ5-F1
#
_cell.length_a   1.000
_cell.length_b   1.000
_cell.length_c   1.000
_cell.angle_alpha   90.00
_cell.angle_beta   90.00
_cell.angle_gamma   90.00
#
_symmetry.space_group_name_H-M   'P 1'
#
loop_
_entity.id
_entity.type
_entity.pdbx_description
1 polymer ?
#
loop_
_entity_poly.entity_id
_entity_poly.type
_entity_poly.pdbx_seq_one_letter_code
_entity_poly.pdbx_strand_id
1 'polypeptide(L)'
;MDVHRNSLGYRIGHDGEAMIVEGIDTHGEIISIVKAQRGASQGLRCECAAALVAKQGDELSWHFAHANNQSGTCAAATKATALRFIHRVLEDAGAITLPELDRTVKVQSIHSVVAEGYRDFPIHKVTGQPLQELAIVSKLKKKSSASIMERARQKNVAVMEIALHAFRNRTDEEIAEAIIEDAPRKWLYTGINFHRRELSGPLDIEAIRRGLGF
;
A
#
# COMPACT_ATOMS: atom_id res chain seq x y z
N MET A 1 -17.85 -9.58 -21.12
CA MET A 1 -16.69 -8.91 -20.50
C MET A 1 -16.24 -9.81 -19.38
N ASP A 2 -15.04 -10.37 -19.50
CA ASP A 2 -14.47 -11.20 -18.44
C ASP A 2 -14.32 -10.34 -17.18
N VAL A 3 -15.03 -10.72 -16.13
CA VAL A 3 -15.07 -9.96 -14.88
C VAL A 3 -13.79 -10.25 -14.11
N HIS A 4 -12.70 -9.62 -14.50
CA HIS A 4 -11.39 -9.83 -13.87
C HIS A 4 -11.29 -9.08 -12.54
N ARG A 5 -10.50 -9.65 -11.62
CA ARG A 5 -10.07 -8.95 -10.40
C ARG A 5 -8.68 -8.41 -10.62
N ASN A 6 -8.44 -7.19 -10.14
CA ASN A 6 -7.10 -6.64 -10.12
C ASN A 6 -6.24 -7.31 -9.05
N SER A 7 -4.95 -6.97 -9.03
CA SER A 7 -3.98 -7.46 -8.06
C SER A 7 -4.32 -7.05 -6.62
N LEU A 8 -5.19 -6.06 -6.38
CA LEU A 8 -5.68 -5.77 -5.03
C LEU A 8 -6.85 -6.66 -4.59
N GLY A 9 -7.30 -7.57 -5.44
CA GLY A 9 -8.41 -8.49 -5.20
C GLY A 9 -9.79 -7.88 -5.43
N TYR A 10 -9.88 -6.64 -5.90
CA TYR A 10 -11.13 -5.98 -6.21
C TYR A 10 -11.56 -6.30 -7.65
N ARG A 11 -12.88 -6.29 -7.86
CA ARG A 11 -13.46 -6.50 -9.18
C ARG A 11 -13.34 -5.20 -9.99
N ILE A 12 -12.84 -5.30 -11.21
CA ILE A 12 -12.66 -4.12 -12.07
C ILE A 12 -14.03 -3.56 -12.47
N GLY A 13 -14.19 -2.23 -12.36
CA GLY A 13 -15.41 -1.51 -12.74
C GLY A 13 -16.62 -1.69 -11.81
N HIS A 14 -16.47 -2.41 -10.68
CA HIS A 14 -17.58 -2.67 -9.77
C HIS A 14 -17.20 -2.52 -8.30
N ASP A 15 -18.08 -1.90 -7.53
CA ASP A 15 -17.95 -1.86 -6.08
C ASP A 15 -18.14 -3.25 -5.44
N GLY A 16 -17.37 -3.49 -4.38
CA GLY A 16 -17.43 -4.74 -3.64
C GLY A 16 -16.26 -4.89 -2.68
N GLU A 17 -16.13 -6.09 -2.14
CA GLU A 17 -15.01 -6.45 -1.27
C GLU A 17 -13.85 -7.06 -2.07
N ALA A 18 -12.65 -6.85 -1.54
CA ALA A 18 -11.44 -7.51 -2.03
C ALA A 18 -11.48 -8.99 -1.66
N MET A 19 -11.30 -9.84 -2.66
CA MET A 19 -11.20 -11.29 -2.49
C MET A 19 -9.74 -11.74 -2.49
N ILE A 20 -9.50 -12.96 -2.05
CA ILE A 20 -8.16 -13.57 -2.12
C ILE A 20 -7.84 -13.85 -3.60
N VAL A 21 -6.73 -13.29 -4.10
CA VAL A 21 -6.27 -13.49 -5.50
C VAL A 21 -4.88 -14.10 -5.59
N GLU A 22 -4.25 -14.36 -4.44
CA GLU A 22 -2.95 -15.01 -4.32
C GLU A 22 -3.02 -16.12 -3.27
N GLY A 23 -2.31 -17.23 -3.52
CA GLY A 23 -2.06 -18.30 -2.58
C GLY A 23 -0.57 -18.61 -2.48
N ILE A 24 -0.16 -19.27 -1.40
CA ILE A 24 1.21 -19.68 -1.12
C ILE A 24 1.31 -21.19 -1.33
N ASP A 25 2.23 -21.65 -2.16
CA ASP A 25 2.43 -23.09 -2.38
C ASP A 25 3.26 -23.75 -1.26
N THR A 26 3.61 -25.03 -1.41
CA THR A 26 4.39 -25.78 -0.43
C THR A 26 5.85 -25.36 -0.35
N HIS A 27 6.35 -24.62 -1.35
CA HIS A 27 7.71 -24.07 -1.40
C HIS A 27 7.77 -22.63 -0.89
N GLY A 28 6.63 -22.02 -0.60
CA GLY A 28 6.54 -20.62 -0.16
C GLY A 28 6.35 -19.63 -1.31
N GLU A 29 6.16 -20.12 -2.54
CA GLU A 29 5.98 -19.29 -3.72
C GLU A 29 4.56 -18.73 -3.81
N ILE A 30 4.46 -17.48 -4.27
CA ILE A 30 3.19 -16.80 -4.46
C ILE A 30 2.59 -17.18 -5.82
N ILE A 31 1.43 -17.81 -5.79
CA ILE A 31 0.65 -18.22 -6.96
C ILE A 31 -0.58 -17.34 -7.11
N SER A 32 -0.63 -16.57 -8.20
CA SER A 32 -1.82 -15.81 -8.59
C SER A 32 -2.96 -16.73 -9.01
N ILE A 33 -4.20 -16.33 -8.72
CA ILE A 33 -5.42 -17.03 -9.15
C ILE A 33 -5.50 -17.21 -10.67
N VAL A 34 -4.86 -16.33 -11.45
CA VAL A 34 -4.81 -16.44 -12.91
C VAL A 34 -3.97 -17.64 -13.37
N LYS A 35 -2.97 -18.03 -12.58
CA LYS A 35 -2.06 -19.14 -12.86
C LYS A 35 -2.44 -20.44 -12.13
N ALA A 36 -3.37 -20.36 -11.18
CA ALA A 36 -3.78 -21.49 -10.37
C ALA A 36 -4.60 -22.50 -11.17
N GLN A 37 -4.51 -23.77 -10.78
CA GLN A 37 -5.43 -24.81 -11.22
C GLN A 37 -6.73 -24.70 -10.41
N ARG A 38 -7.86 -24.89 -11.09
CA ARG A 38 -9.18 -24.88 -10.45
C ARG A 38 -9.26 -25.92 -9.34
N GLY A 39 -9.93 -25.56 -8.23
CA GLY A 39 -10.17 -26.45 -7.10
C GLY A 39 -9.06 -26.39 -6.04
N ALA A 40 -8.91 -27.47 -5.28
CA ALA A 40 -8.02 -27.56 -4.11
C ALA A 40 -6.75 -28.39 -4.36
N SER A 41 -6.52 -28.86 -5.60
CA SER A 41 -5.49 -29.85 -5.93
C SER A 41 -4.06 -29.37 -5.69
N GLN A 42 -3.81 -28.06 -5.79
CA GLN A 42 -2.46 -27.48 -5.65
C GLN A 42 -2.00 -27.30 -4.20
N GLY A 43 -2.83 -27.59 -3.19
CA GLY A 43 -2.44 -27.47 -1.78
C GLY A 43 -2.08 -26.04 -1.34
N LEU A 44 -2.54 -25.02 -2.08
CA LEU A 44 -2.23 -23.62 -1.78
C LEU A 44 -2.79 -23.20 -0.42
N ARG A 45 -2.05 -22.34 0.28
CA ARG A 45 -2.42 -21.78 1.57
C ARG A 45 -2.59 -20.27 1.49
N CYS A 46 -3.51 -19.77 2.29
CA CYS A 46 -3.70 -18.36 2.52
C CYS A 46 -2.57 -17.81 3.40
N GLU A 47 -2.38 -16.49 3.39
CA GLU A 47 -1.54 -15.78 4.36
C GLU A 47 -1.94 -16.05 5.82
N CYS A 48 -3.21 -16.38 6.10
CA CYS A 48 -3.63 -16.82 7.42
C CYS A 48 -3.40 -18.33 7.69
N ALA A 49 -2.63 -19.00 6.83
CA ALA A 49 -2.35 -20.44 6.82
C ALA A 49 -3.54 -21.38 6.50
N ALA A 50 -4.75 -20.85 6.30
CA ALA A 50 -5.90 -21.65 5.88
C ALA A 50 -5.70 -22.23 4.47
N ALA A 51 -6.16 -23.47 4.23
CA ALA A 51 -6.13 -24.07 2.90
C ALA A 51 -7.05 -23.31 1.93
N LEU A 52 -6.60 -23.15 0.68
CA LEU A 52 -7.32 -22.44 -0.36
C LEU A 52 -7.94 -23.38 -1.40
N VAL A 53 -9.04 -22.91 -1.98
CA VAL A 53 -9.72 -23.51 -3.13
C VAL A 53 -9.82 -22.44 -4.20
N ALA A 54 -9.24 -22.70 -5.38
CA ALA A 54 -9.37 -21.83 -6.54
C ALA A 54 -10.79 -21.92 -7.11
N LYS A 55 -11.52 -20.81 -7.05
CA LYS A 55 -12.87 -20.63 -7.62
C LYS A 55 -12.71 -19.92 -8.96
N GLN A 56 -12.60 -20.73 -10.01
CA GLN A 56 -12.54 -20.29 -11.41
C GLN A 56 -13.77 -20.81 -12.16
N GLY A 57 -14.33 -19.99 -13.04
CA GLY A 57 -15.47 -20.32 -13.90
C GLY A 57 -15.75 -19.18 -14.86
N ASP A 58 -16.58 -19.43 -15.87
CA ASP A 58 -16.78 -18.49 -16.99
C ASP A 58 -17.60 -17.25 -16.60
N GLU A 59 -18.43 -17.34 -15.56
CA GLU A 59 -19.29 -16.24 -15.08
C GLU A 59 -18.80 -15.58 -13.78
N LEU A 60 -17.86 -16.21 -13.07
CA LEU A 60 -17.41 -15.75 -11.75
C LEU A 60 -16.05 -15.08 -11.87
N SER A 61 -15.91 -13.91 -11.24
CA SER A 61 -14.61 -13.27 -11.06
C SER A 61 -13.67 -14.22 -10.31
N TRP A 62 -12.59 -14.66 -10.93
CA TRP A 62 -11.71 -15.68 -10.35
C TRP A 62 -11.12 -15.22 -9.02
N HIS A 63 -11.20 -16.07 -8.00
CA HIS A 63 -10.65 -15.83 -6.67
C HIS A 63 -10.34 -17.14 -5.96
N PHE A 64 -9.61 -17.07 -4.86
CA PHE A 64 -9.51 -18.16 -3.89
C PHE A 64 -10.53 -17.98 -2.76
N ALA A 65 -10.98 -19.09 -2.20
CA ALA A 65 -11.74 -19.13 -0.95
C ALA A 65 -11.08 -20.09 0.04
N HIS A 66 -11.29 -19.89 1.35
CA HIS A 66 -10.87 -20.88 2.33
C HIS A 66 -11.67 -22.18 2.15
N ALA A 67 -11.01 -23.34 2.28
CA ALA A 67 -11.64 -24.65 2.11
C ALA A 67 -12.81 -24.90 3.08
N ASN A 68 -12.78 -24.31 4.28
CA ASN A 68 -13.82 -24.46 5.31
C ASN A 68 -15.06 -23.59 5.07
N ASN A 69 -15.35 -23.18 3.82
CA ASN A 69 -16.48 -22.31 3.47
C ASN A 69 -16.51 -20.95 4.21
N GLN A 70 -15.37 -20.48 4.73
CA GLN A 70 -15.25 -19.08 5.14
C GLN A 70 -15.24 -18.20 3.88
N SER A 71 -15.76 -16.97 4.01
CA SER A 71 -15.87 -16.01 2.90
C SER A 71 -14.58 -15.96 2.08
N GLY A 72 -14.70 -15.66 0.77
CA GLY A 72 -13.52 -15.46 -0.08
C GLY A 72 -12.75 -14.17 0.23
N THR A 73 -13.04 -13.51 1.36
CA THR A 73 -12.36 -12.34 1.89
C THR A 73 -11.53 -12.74 3.11
N CYS A 74 -10.26 -12.36 3.13
CA CYS A 74 -9.38 -12.56 4.28
C CYS A 74 -8.54 -11.30 4.50
N ALA A 75 -8.58 -10.75 5.72
CA ALA A 75 -7.85 -9.52 6.05
C ALA A 75 -6.34 -9.70 5.91
N ALA A 76 -5.80 -10.86 6.29
CA ALA A 76 -4.38 -11.16 6.13
C ALA A 76 -3.99 -11.21 4.65
N ALA A 77 -4.74 -11.95 3.84
CA ALA A 77 -4.49 -12.09 2.41
C ALA A 77 -4.60 -10.74 1.67
N THR A 78 -5.70 -10.01 1.87
CA THR A 78 -5.93 -8.72 1.20
C THR A 78 -4.88 -7.69 1.57
N LYS A 79 -4.41 -7.69 2.82
CA LYS A 79 -3.31 -6.83 3.25
C LYS A 79 -1.98 -7.23 2.61
N ALA A 80 -1.61 -8.51 2.64
CA ALA A 80 -0.34 -8.98 2.11
C ALA A 80 -0.26 -8.77 0.59
N THR A 81 -1.36 -9.06 -0.11
CA THR A 81 -1.50 -8.81 -1.55
C THR A 81 -1.31 -7.33 -1.86
N ALA A 82 -1.98 -6.43 -1.12
CA ALA A 82 -1.79 -4.99 -1.28
C ALA A 82 -0.36 -4.54 -0.98
N LEU A 83 0.29 -5.09 0.05
CA LEU A 83 1.69 -4.79 0.36
C LEU A 83 2.60 -5.17 -0.81
N ARG A 84 2.48 -6.39 -1.34
CA ARG A 84 3.28 -6.87 -2.49
C ARG A 84 3.04 -6.05 -3.74
N PHE A 85 1.79 -5.83 -4.11
CA PHE A 85 1.44 -5.08 -5.31
C PHE A 85 2.00 -3.65 -5.25
N ILE A 86 1.74 -2.93 -4.16
CA ILE A 86 2.20 -1.55 -4.01
C ILE A 86 3.73 -1.50 -3.89
N HIS A 87 4.36 -2.50 -3.26
CA HIS A 87 5.82 -2.58 -3.20
C HIS A 87 6.42 -2.63 -4.60
N ARG A 88 5.94 -3.57 -5.43
CA ARG A 88 6.37 -3.73 -6.82
C ARG A 88 6.19 -2.43 -7.61
N VAL A 89 5.02 -1.80 -7.52
CA VAL A 89 4.76 -0.52 -8.20
C VAL A 89 5.75 0.57 -7.79
N LEU A 90 6.00 0.73 -6.49
CA LEU A 90 6.94 1.74 -6.00
C LEU A 90 8.39 1.42 -6.39
N GLU A 91 8.76 0.13 -6.40
CA GLU A 91 10.08 -0.35 -6.80
C GLU A 91 10.33 -0.12 -8.29
N ASP A 92 9.38 -0.51 -9.14
CA ASP A 92 9.43 -0.31 -10.59
C ASP A 92 9.49 1.17 -10.96
N ALA A 93 8.75 2.03 -10.26
CA ALA A 93 8.76 3.47 -10.49
C ALA A 93 10.10 4.11 -10.10
N GLY A 94 10.78 3.60 -9.06
CA GLY A 94 12.04 4.13 -8.54
C GLY A 94 11.97 5.59 -8.03
N ALA A 95 10.77 6.16 -7.95
CA ALA A 95 10.53 7.55 -7.64
C ALA A 95 9.10 7.75 -7.10
N ILE A 96 8.89 8.81 -6.31
CA ILE A 96 7.57 9.14 -5.77
C ILE A 96 7.32 10.63 -5.69
N THR A 97 6.08 11.03 -5.98
CA THR A 97 5.63 12.43 -5.88
C THR A 97 5.20 12.77 -4.46
N LEU A 98 5.72 13.88 -3.94
CA LEU A 98 5.38 14.41 -2.60
C LEU A 98 4.14 15.31 -2.64
N PRO A 99 3.35 15.38 -1.56
CA PRO A 99 2.23 16.30 -1.46
C PRO A 99 2.72 17.75 -1.43
N GLU A 100 1.94 18.66 -2.03
CA GLU A 100 2.06 20.13 -1.95
C GLU A 100 3.33 20.74 -2.56
N LEU A 101 4.32 19.93 -2.91
CA LEU A 101 5.56 20.36 -3.53
C LEU A 101 5.59 20.10 -5.04
N ASP A 102 4.67 19.27 -5.57
CA ASP A 102 4.69 18.71 -6.94
C ASP A 102 6.10 18.28 -7.37
N ARG A 103 6.83 17.73 -6.40
CA ARG A 103 8.22 17.29 -6.54
C ARG A 103 8.27 15.79 -6.43
N THR A 104 8.94 15.20 -7.41
CA THR A 104 9.30 13.79 -7.42
C THR A 104 10.64 13.60 -6.72
N VAL A 105 10.72 12.64 -5.81
CA VAL A 105 11.97 12.24 -5.17
C VAL A 105 12.35 10.84 -5.58
N LYS A 106 13.64 10.66 -5.92
CA LYS A 106 14.22 9.35 -6.24
C LYS A 106 14.25 8.46 -5.01
N VAL A 107 13.80 7.23 -5.20
CA VAL A 107 13.79 6.18 -4.18
C VAL A 107 15.06 5.35 -4.31
N GLN A 108 15.76 5.17 -3.20
CA GLN A 108 16.95 4.32 -3.12
C GLN A 108 16.62 2.93 -2.58
N SER A 109 15.71 2.85 -1.62
CA SER A 109 15.21 1.57 -1.12
C SER A 109 13.78 1.68 -0.58
N ILE A 110 13.08 0.55 -0.63
CA ILE A 110 11.69 0.39 -0.20
C ILE A 110 11.61 -0.85 0.68
N HIS A 111 10.91 -0.72 1.80
CA HIS A 111 10.63 -1.82 2.70
C HIS A 111 9.16 -1.84 3.08
N SER A 112 8.48 -2.96 2.88
CA SER A 112 7.13 -3.16 3.41
C SER A 112 7.19 -3.34 4.92
N VAL A 113 6.34 -2.63 5.65
CA VAL A 113 6.38 -2.62 7.12
C VAL A 113 5.08 -3.17 7.70
N VAL A 114 5.22 -4.23 8.50
CA VAL A 114 4.16 -4.73 9.38
C VAL A 114 4.54 -4.39 10.82
N ALA A 115 4.34 -3.14 11.22
CA ALA A 115 4.63 -2.70 12.58
C ALA A 115 3.35 -2.60 13.43
N GLU A 116 3.51 -2.86 14.73
CA GLU A 116 2.44 -2.69 15.70
C GLU A 116 1.92 -1.25 15.68
N GLY A 117 0.61 -1.12 15.45
CA GLY A 117 -0.04 0.18 15.28
C GLY A 117 -0.43 0.58 13.87
N TYR A 118 0.14 -0.10 12.87
CA TYR A 118 -0.15 0.13 11.45
C TYR A 118 -0.89 -1.06 10.82
N ARG A 119 -1.52 -1.89 11.65
CA ARG A 119 -2.02 -3.21 11.24
C ARG A 119 -3.10 -3.13 10.16
N ASP A 120 -3.82 -2.02 10.08
CA ASP A 120 -4.96 -1.83 9.20
C ASP A 120 -4.63 -1.33 7.78
N PHE A 121 -3.39 -0.90 7.55
CA PHE A 121 -3.01 -0.27 6.29
C PHE A 121 -1.77 -0.93 5.71
N PRO A 122 -1.68 -1.08 4.36
CA PRO A 122 -0.41 -1.29 3.68
C PRO A 122 0.49 -0.08 3.92
N ILE A 123 1.66 -0.32 4.50
CA ILE A 123 2.67 0.71 4.75
C ILE A 123 4.01 0.30 4.15
N HIS A 124 4.62 1.25 3.45
CA HIS A 124 5.95 1.12 2.87
C HIS A 124 6.84 2.22 3.44
N LYS A 125 8.00 1.83 3.95
CA LYS A 125 9.08 2.77 4.26
C LYS A 125 9.92 2.95 3.03
N VAL A 126 10.20 4.20 2.70
CA VAL A 126 10.97 4.62 1.55
C VAL A 126 12.09 5.52 2.04
N THR A 127 13.30 5.25 1.56
CA THR A 127 14.43 6.16 1.77
C THR A 127 14.92 6.66 0.42
N GLY A 128 15.08 7.98 0.30
CA GLY A 128 15.55 8.63 -0.92
C GLY A 128 16.63 9.65 -0.61
N GLN A 129 17.33 10.17 -1.62
CA GLN A 129 18.16 11.36 -1.42
C GLN A 129 17.44 12.58 -2.00
N PRO A 130 17.27 13.68 -1.23
CA PRO A 130 17.80 13.95 0.12
C PRO A 130 16.85 13.56 1.29
N LEU A 131 15.74 12.86 1.01
CA LEU A 131 14.72 12.50 2.00
C LEU A 131 15.18 11.43 3.00
N GLN A 132 15.28 11.80 4.27
CA GLN A 132 15.28 10.80 5.34
C GLN A 132 13.98 9.97 5.31
N GLU A 133 14.00 8.79 5.96
CA GLU A 133 12.93 7.80 5.99
C GLU A 133 11.51 8.40 5.94
N LEU A 134 10.77 8.06 4.89
CA LEU A 134 9.37 8.40 4.65
C LEU A 134 8.54 7.13 4.77
N ALA A 135 7.49 7.15 5.59
CA ALA A 135 6.47 6.10 5.54
C ALA A 135 5.30 6.53 4.65
N ILE A 136 4.90 5.64 3.75
CA ILE A 136 3.77 5.81 2.86
C ILE A 136 2.64 4.92 3.36
N VAL A 137 1.49 5.52 3.62
CA VAL A 137 0.26 4.83 4.02
C VAL A 137 -0.68 4.79 2.83
N SER A 138 -0.96 3.60 2.32
CA SER A 138 -1.87 3.42 1.18
C SER A 138 -3.29 3.10 1.64
N LYS A 139 -4.26 3.94 1.31
CA LYS A 139 -5.65 3.79 1.79
C LYS A 139 -6.60 3.20 0.76
N LEU A 140 -6.91 1.93 0.95
CA LEU A 140 -7.88 1.18 0.14
C LEU A 140 -9.33 1.30 0.65
N LYS A 141 -9.52 1.79 1.88
CA LYS A 141 -10.83 1.97 2.53
C LYS A 141 -10.91 3.36 3.18
N LYS A 142 -12.12 3.88 3.40
CA LYS A 142 -12.40 5.17 4.05
C LYS A 142 -12.15 5.17 5.58
N LYS A 143 -11.15 4.43 6.05
CA LYS A 143 -10.81 4.34 7.49
C LYS A 143 -9.98 5.55 7.91
N SER A 144 -10.17 6.02 9.15
CA SER A 144 -9.40 7.14 9.72
C SER A 144 -7.92 6.76 9.90
N SER A 145 -7.04 7.73 9.70
CA SER A 145 -5.59 7.61 9.84
C SER A 145 -5.07 8.23 11.15
N ALA A 146 -5.95 8.57 12.09
CA ALA A 146 -5.59 9.28 13.32
C ALA A 146 -4.55 8.52 14.17
N SER A 147 -4.71 7.19 14.31
CA SER A 147 -3.76 6.35 15.04
C SER A 147 -2.37 6.28 14.40
N ILE A 148 -2.29 6.50 13.08
CA ILE A 148 -1.04 6.56 12.32
C ILE A 148 -0.32 7.87 12.65
N MET A 149 -1.06 9.00 12.63
CA MET A 149 -0.50 10.32 12.93
C MET A 149 0.12 10.38 14.33
N GLU A 150 -0.55 9.80 15.33
CA GLU A 150 -0.04 9.77 16.70
C GLU A 150 1.28 8.98 16.79
N ARG A 151 1.36 7.83 16.13
CA ARG A 151 2.59 7.01 16.10
C ARG A 151 3.71 7.66 15.30
N ALA A 152 3.37 8.33 14.20
CA ALA A 152 4.31 9.11 13.41
C ALA A 152 4.98 10.19 14.26
N ARG A 153 4.19 10.93 15.04
CA ARG A 153 4.67 11.94 15.99
C ARG A 153 5.59 11.34 17.05
N GLN A 154 5.20 10.23 17.67
CA GLN A 154 6.01 9.56 18.69
C GLN A 154 7.36 9.07 18.16
N LYS A 155 7.40 8.61 16.90
CA LYS A 155 8.63 8.07 16.27
C LYS A 155 9.42 9.12 15.48
N ASN A 156 8.90 10.33 15.33
CA ASN A 156 9.46 11.40 14.49
C ASN A 156 9.78 10.94 13.05
N VAL A 157 8.91 10.12 12.46
CA VAL A 157 9.05 9.62 11.07
C VAL A 157 8.08 10.37 10.18
N ALA A 158 8.54 10.93 9.07
CA ALA A 158 7.65 11.59 8.12
C ALA A 158 6.67 10.57 7.54
N VAL A 159 5.38 10.93 7.48
CA VAL A 159 4.33 10.04 6.97
C VAL A 159 3.46 10.76 5.97
N MET A 160 3.38 10.18 4.77
CA MET A 160 2.46 10.56 3.71
C MET A 160 1.35 9.53 3.58
N GLU A 161 0.14 10.00 3.28
CA GLU A 161 -0.99 9.18 2.89
C GLU A 161 -1.22 9.28 1.38
N ILE A 162 -1.49 8.14 0.74
CA ILE A 162 -1.99 8.04 -0.65
C ILE A 162 -3.41 7.46 -0.62
N ALA A 163 -4.39 8.21 -1.12
CA ALA A 163 -5.80 7.85 -1.06
C ALA A 163 -6.25 7.01 -2.28
N LEU A 164 -6.05 5.69 -2.20
CA LEU A 164 -6.37 4.74 -3.27
C LEU A 164 -7.83 4.25 -3.31
N HIS A 165 -8.69 4.69 -2.38
CA HIS A 165 -10.05 4.16 -2.25
C HIS A 165 -10.88 4.26 -3.55
N ALA A 166 -10.67 5.33 -4.32
CA ALA A 166 -11.39 5.61 -5.56
C ALA A 166 -10.80 4.88 -6.78
N PHE A 167 -9.61 4.31 -6.62
CA PHE A 167 -8.85 3.62 -7.65
C PHE A 167 -8.90 2.10 -7.47
N ARG A 168 -9.26 1.62 -6.27
CA ARG A 168 -9.17 0.20 -5.91
C ARG A 168 -9.93 -0.76 -6.83
N ASN A 169 -10.92 -0.30 -7.61
CA ASN A 169 -11.67 -1.11 -8.58
C ASN A 169 -11.25 -0.83 -10.04
N ARG A 170 -10.10 -0.19 -10.26
CA ARG A 170 -9.52 0.05 -11.59
C ARG A 170 -8.60 -1.10 -12.00
N THR A 171 -8.07 -1.04 -13.22
CA THR A 171 -7.04 -1.97 -13.70
C THR A 171 -5.74 -1.83 -12.90
N ASP A 172 -4.84 -2.82 -13.00
CA ASP A 172 -3.56 -2.77 -12.30
C ASP A 172 -2.70 -1.60 -12.77
N GLU A 173 -2.75 -1.30 -14.07
CA GLU A 173 -2.06 -0.19 -14.71
C GLU A 173 -2.55 1.16 -14.17
N GLU A 174 -3.86 1.37 -14.13
CA GLU A 174 -4.47 2.60 -13.59
C GLU A 174 -4.21 2.75 -12.09
N ILE A 175 -4.17 1.65 -11.33
CA ILE A 175 -3.82 1.71 -9.90
C ILE A 175 -2.34 2.06 -9.74
N ALA A 176 -1.46 1.51 -10.59
CA ALA A 176 -0.04 1.81 -10.56
C ALA A 176 0.22 3.30 -10.82
N GLU A 177 -0.38 3.85 -11.87
CA GLU A 177 -0.33 5.29 -12.18
C GLU A 177 -0.87 6.13 -11.02
N ALA A 178 -1.97 5.70 -10.40
CA ALA A 178 -2.53 6.38 -9.24
C ALA A 178 -1.60 6.36 -8.02
N ILE A 179 -0.88 5.26 -7.77
CA ILE A 179 0.11 5.16 -6.69
C ILE A 179 1.24 6.17 -6.93
N ILE A 180 1.70 6.33 -8.16
CA ILE A 180 2.85 7.17 -8.51
C ILE A 180 2.44 8.66 -8.56
N GLU A 181 1.32 9.00 -9.22
CA GLU A 181 0.97 10.40 -9.54
C GLU A 181 -0.50 10.81 -9.31
N ASP A 182 -1.51 10.01 -9.65
CA ASP A 182 -2.89 10.56 -9.68
C ASP A 182 -3.62 10.59 -8.34
N ALA A 183 -3.36 9.61 -7.45
CA ALA A 183 -4.14 9.50 -6.23
C ALA A 183 -3.87 10.68 -5.30
N PRO A 184 -4.90 11.25 -4.65
CA PRO A 184 -4.71 12.34 -3.71
C PRO A 184 -3.71 11.99 -2.61
N ARG A 185 -2.72 12.87 -2.39
CA ARG A 185 -1.68 12.73 -1.36
C ARG A 185 -1.79 13.83 -0.34
N LYS A 186 -1.43 13.51 0.90
CA LYS A 186 -1.29 14.51 1.96
C LYS A 186 -0.30 14.09 3.02
N TRP A 187 0.29 15.07 3.68
CA TRP A 187 1.08 14.84 4.87
C TRP A 187 0.16 14.46 6.04
N LEU A 188 0.44 13.31 6.66
CA LEU A 188 -0.11 12.97 7.97
C LEU A 188 0.76 13.54 9.09
N TYR A 189 2.07 13.58 8.84
CA TYR A 189 3.04 14.19 9.74
C TYR A 189 4.32 14.50 8.96
N THR A 190 4.75 15.76 8.98
CA THR A 190 6.07 16.19 8.52
C THR A 190 6.99 16.17 9.74
N GLY A 191 7.86 15.18 9.84
CA GLY A 191 8.84 15.12 10.94
C GLY A 191 9.75 16.35 10.97
N ILE A 192 10.36 16.63 12.12
CA ILE A 192 11.25 17.82 12.29
C ILE A 192 12.40 17.81 11.26
N ASN A 193 12.88 16.63 10.89
CA ASN A 193 13.97 16.48 9.92
C ASN A 193 13.54 16.77 8.48
N PHE A 194 12.25 16.67 8.16
CA PHE A 194 11.72 17.04 6.85
C PHE A 194 11.84 18.56 6.64
N HIS A 195 11.48 19.36 7.67
CA HIS A 195 11.55 20.82 7.61
C HIS A 195 12.97 21.40 7.73
N ARG A 196 13.88 20.75 8.47
CA ARG A 196 15.23 21.32 8.74
C ARG A 196 16.11 21.47 7.50
N ARG A 197 15.83 20.74 6.42
CA ARG A 197 16.57 20.83 5.15
C ARG A 197 15.93 21.71 4.10
N GLU A 198 14.63 21.99 4.17
CA GLU A 198 13.99 22.96 3.28
C GLU A 198 14.43 24.41 3.58
N LEU A 199 14.83 24.69 4.83
CA LEU A 199 15.43 25.96 5.25
C LEU A 199 16.93 26.08 4.97
N SER A 200 17.51 25.26 4.08
CA SER A 200 18.92 25.38 3.68
C SER A 200 19.16 26.32 2.48
N GLY A 201 18.32 27.35 2.34
CA GLY A 201 18.80 28.68 1.91
C GLY A 201 19.56 29.36 3.06
N PRO A 202 20.29 30.47 2.85
CA PRO A 202 21.03 31.11 3.94
C PRO A 202 20.08 31.39 5.10
N LEU A 203 20.35 30.74 6.24
CA LEU A 203 19.55 30.87 7.45
C LEU A 203 19.53 32.34 7.85
N ASP A 204 18.36 32.98 7.76
CA ASP A 204 18.12 34.24 8.45
C ASP A 204 18.02 33.93 9.95
N ILE A 205 19.19 33.89 10.60
CA ILE A 205 19.35 33.67 12.04
C ILE A 205 18.60 34.76 12.83
N GLU A 206 18.34 35.92 12.23
CA GLU A 206 17.64 37.04 12.83
C GLU A 206 16.12 36.84 12.87
N ALA A 207 15.53 36.20 11.85
CA ALA A 207 14.13 35.80 11.85
C ALA A 207 13.82 34.73 12.92
N ILE A 208 14.75 33.79 13.15
CA ILE A 208 14.60 32.74 14.17
C ILE A 208 14.67 33.33 15.59
N ARG A 209 15.53 34.33 15.82
CA ARG A 209 15.61 35.01 17.13
C ARG A 209 14.33 35.79 17.47
N ARG A 210 13.72 36.47 16.49
CA ARG A 210 12.48 37.23 16.69
C ARG A 210 11.26 36.36 16.98
N GLY A 211 11.22 35.11 16.49
CA GLY A 211 10.12 34.17 16.73
C GLY A 211 10.15 33.42 18.06
N LEU A 212 11.31 33.38 18.74
CA LEU A 212 11.50 32.61 19.97
C LEU A 212 11.59 33.45 21.25
N GLY A 213 11.42 34.78 21.16
CA GLY A 213 11.34 35.64 22.34
C GLY A 213 12.56 35.61 23.25
N PHE A 214 13.76 35.53 22.68
CA PHE A 214 15.04 35.76 23.37
C PHE A 214 15.59 37.13 23.02
#